data_AF-A0A919SAL6-F1
#
_entry.id   AF-A0A919SAL6-F1
#
_cell.length_a   1.000
_cell.length_b   1.000
_cell.length_c   1.000
_cell.angle_alpha   90.00
_cell.angle_beta   90.00
_cell.angle_gamma   90.00
#
_symmetry.space_group_name_H-M   'P 1'
#
loop_
_entity.id
_entity.type
_entity.pdbx_description
1 polymer ?
#
loop_
_entity_poly.entity_id
_entity_poly.type
_entity_poly.pdbx_seq_one_letter_code
_entity_poly.pdbx_strand_id
1 'polypeptide(L)'
;MTWQMHRDAGLRVAAGADRAAPGVEVTLHLLVVRIPCRVVYVLDEPDRRGFAYGTLAGHPEQGEEAFEVYRTAEGAVRARIRAFSRPATLLTKVGGPVATMVQDYMTGRYLRALQK
;
A
#
# COMPACT_ATOMS: atom_id res chain seq x y z
N MET A 1 8.45 -10.24 -0.69
CA MET A 1 8.60 -8.79 -0.98
C MET A 1 9.07 -8.06 0.27
N THR A 2 10.00 -7.12 0.15
CA THR A 2 10.44 -6.23 1.26
C THR A 2 9.69 -4.89 1.18
N TRP A 3 9.90 -4.02 2.16
CA TRP A 3 9.25 -2.71 2.24
C TRP A 3 9.90 -1.61 1.38
N GLN A 4 10.82 -1.97 0.48
CA GLN A 4 11.64 -0.98 -0.22
C GLN A 4 10.81 -0.02 -1.09
N MET A 5 9.78 -0.52 -1.77
CA MET A 5 8.83 0.31 -2.54
C MET A 5 8.23 1.45 -1.70
N HIS A 6 7.86 1.18 -0.44
CA HIS A 6 7.32 2.22 0.44
C HIS A 6 8.38 3.25 0.83
N ARG A 7 9.60 2.79 1.13
CA ARG A 7 10.73 3.68 1.45
C ARG A 7 11.12 4.56 0.27
N ASP A 8 11.16 4.00 -0.93
CA ASP A 8 11.46 4.71 -2.17
C ASP A 8 10.33 5.68 -2.54
N ALA A 9 9.09 5.33 -2.18
CA ALA A 9 7.96 6.26 -2.18
C ALA A 9 8.01 7.27 -1.03
N GLY A 10 9.13 7.38 -0.29
CA GLY A 10 9.40 8.38 0.76
C GLY A 10 8.61 8.22 2.05
N LEU A 11 8.06 7.03 2.29
CA LEU A 11 7.47 6.68 3.58
C LEU A 11 8.54 6.17 4.53
N ARG A 12 8.40 6.50 5.82
CA ARG A 12 9.09 5.74 6.86
C ARG A 12 8.29 4.49 7.16
N VAL A 13 8.99 3.37 7.34
CA VAL A 13 8.39 2.05 7.56
C VAL A 13 8.86 1.48 8.88
N ALA A 14 7.93 1.16 9.76
CA ALA A 14 8.14 0.34 10.95
C ALA A 14 7.33 -0.96 10.79
N ALA A 15 7.99 -2.08 10.55
CA ALA A 15 7.35 -3.36 10.29
C ALA A 15 7.79 -4.43 11.28
N GLY A 16 6.89 -5.36 11.61
CA GLY A 16 7.19 -6.49 12.50
C GLY A 16 8.07 -7.57 11.89
N ALA A 17 8.31 -7.51 10.57
CA ALA A 17 9.20 -8.42 9.84
C ALA A 17 9.80 -7.73 8.61
N ASP A 18 10.92 -8.24 8.09
CA ASP A 18 11.59 -7.67 6.90
C ASP A 18 10.84 -7.91 5.60
N ARG A 19 9.97 -8.93 5.57
CA ARG A 19 9.18 -9.32 4.40
C ARG A 19 7.69 -9.28 4.72
N ALA A 20 6.91 -8.87 3.73
CA ALA A 20 5.46 -9.01 3.77
C ALA A 20 5.08 -10.49 3.81
N ALA A 21 4.30 -10.88 4.81
CA ALA A 21 3.70 -12.20 4.99
C ALA A 21 2.35 -12.02 5.70
N PRO A 22 1.36 -12.91 5.50
CA PRO A 22 0.06 -12.78 6.15
C PRO A 22 0.20 -12.62 7.67
N GLY A 23 -0.53 -11.66 8.24
CA GLY A 23 -0.48 -11.32 9.66
C GLY A 23 0.62 -10.34 10.06
N VAL A 24 1.61 -10.06 9.21
CA VAL A 24 2.66 -9.08 9.52
C VAL A 24 2.06 -7.69 9.59
N GLU A 25 2.28 -7.01 10.72
CA GLU A 25 1.89 -5.62 10.91
C GLU A 25 2.98 -4.67 10.42
N VAL A 26 2.54 -3.58 9.81
CA VAL A 26 3.39 -2.50 9.30
C VAL A 26 2.74 -1.17 9.61
N THR A 27 3.51 -0.24 10.15
CA THR A 27 3.11 1.16 10.28
C THR A 27 3.90 1.97 9.26
N LEU A 28 3.17 2.59 8.33
CA LEU A 28 3.71 3.59 7.41
C LEU A 28 3.56 4.98 8.04
N HIS A 29 4.51 5.87 7.78
CA HIS A 29 4.44 7.26 8.23
C HIS A 29 4.62 8.21 7.05
N LEU A 30 3.63 9.08 6.86
CA LEU A 30 3.67 10.21 5.95
C LEU A 30 3.65 11.50 6.77
N LEU A 31 4.81 12.14 6.92
CA LEU A 31 5.00 13.29 7.81
C LEU A 31 4.54 12.94 9.24
N VAL A 32 3.46 13.56 9.72
CA VAL A 32 2.86 13.35 11.04
C VAL A 32 1.76 12.29 11.04
N VAL A 33 1.33 11.83 9.87
CA VAL A 33 0.23 10.87 9.72
C VAL A 33 0.77 9.46 9.92
N ARG A 34 0.13 8.73 10.84
CA ARG A 34 0.41 7.33 11.12
C ARG A 34 -0.60 6.45 10.39
N ILE A 35 -0.10 5.44 9.69
CA ILE A 35 -0.84 4.60 8.76
C ILE A 35 -0.59 3.14 9.17
N PRO A 36 -1.27 2.64 10.23
CA PRO A 36 -1.10 1.27 10.71
C PRO A 36 -1.89 0.30 9.82
N CYS A 37 -1.22 -0.76 9.36
CA CYS A 37 -1.76 -1.76 8.45
C CYS A 37 -1.31 -3.17 8.86
N ARG A 38 -2.01 -4.19 8.34
CA ARG A 38 -1.65 -5.60 8.49
C ARG A 38 -1.78 -6.31 7.16
N VAL A 39 -0.75 -7.06 6.78
CA VAL A 39 -0.76 -7.88 5.56
C VAL A 39 -1.85 -8.95 5.69
N VAL A 40 -2.77 -8.98 4.74
CA VAL A 40 -3.87 -9.95 4.66
C VAL A 40 -3.54 -11.13 3.77
N TYR A 41 -2.85 -10.90 2.64
CA TYR A 41 -2.36 -11.97 1.78
C TYR A 41 -1.09 -11.58 1.04
N VAL A 42 -0.40 -12.60 0.52
CA VAL A 42 0.74 -12.47 -0.39
C VAL A 42 0.45 -13.21 -1.69
N LEU A 43 0.94 -12.67 -2.81
CA LEU A 43 0.92 -13.32 -4.12
C LEU A 43 2.34 -13.81 -4.41
N ASP A 44 2.48 -15.11 -4.58
CA ASP A 44 3.74 -15.80 -4.89
C ASP A 44 3.49 -16.81 -6.00
N GLU A 45 3.40 -16.31 -7.23
CA GLU A 45 3.16 -17.11 -8.41
C GLU A 45 4.28 -16.90 -9.44
N PRO A 46 4.41 -17.79 -10.45
CA PRO A 46 5.49 -17.72 -11.43
C PRO A 46 5.51 -16.40 -12.21
N ASP A 47 4.33 -15.87 -12.52
CA ASP A 47 4.11 -14.70 -13.37
C ASP A 47 3.59 -13.47 -12.60
N ARG A 48 3.26 -13.61 -11.30
CA ARG A 48 2.84 -12.49 -10.46
C ARG A 48 3.37 -12.58 -9.03
N ARG A 49 3.78 -11.43 -8.50
CA ARG A 49 4.26 -11.27 -7.14
C ARG A 49 3.56 -10.07 -6.52
N GLY A 50 3.20 -10.16 -5.25
CA GLY A 50 2.48 -9.06 -4.59
C GLY A 50 2.16 -9.32 -3.13
N PHE A 51 1.48 -8.35 -2.52
CA PHE A 51 0.80 -8.52 -1.25
C PHE A 51 -0.29 -7.47 -1.12
N ALA A 52 -1.21 -7.70 -0.19
CA ALA A 52 -2.16 -6.70 0.23
C ALA A 52 -2.14 -6.53 1.74
N TYR A 53 -2.41 -5.32 2.21
CA TYR A 53 -2.67 -5.05 3.62
C TYR A 53 -4.04 -4.42 3.81
N GLY A 54 -4.64 -4.71 4.95
CA GLY A 54 -5.79 -3.99 5.48
C GLY A 54 -5.36 -2.94 6.50
N THR A 55 -6.07 -1.84 6.57
CA THR A 55 -5.86 -0.78 7.57
C THR A 55 -6.28 -1.24 8.97
N LEU A 56 -5.54 -0.86 10.00
CA LEU A 56 -5.84 -1.11 11.41
C LEU A 56 -6.45 0.12 12.11
N ALA A 57 -6.97 -0.06 13.33
CA ALA A 57 -7.46 1.04 14.15
C ALA A 57 -6.37 2.12 14.36
N GLY A 58 -6.77 3.39 14.26
CA GLY A 58 -5.85 4.54 14.25
C GLY A 58 -5.41 4.98 12.84
N HIS A 59 -5.78 4.23 11.79
CA HIS A 59 -5.68 4.67 10.41
C HIS A 59 -6.84 5.64 10.07
N PRO A 60 -6.58 6.74 9.31
CA PRO A 60 -7.62 7.73 8.96
C PRO A 60 -8.74 7.17 8.08
N GLU A 61 -8.39 6.16 7.27
CA GLU A 61 -9.28 5.42 6.38
C GLU A 61 -9.40 3.95 6.82
N GLN A 62 -10.52 3.30 6.50
CA GLN A 62 -10.72 1.87 6.67
C GLN A 62 -10.80 1.19 5.30
N GLY A 63 -9.86 0.31 4.98
CA GLY A 63 -9.76 -0.27 3.66
C GLY A 63 -8.68 -1.33 3.52
N GLU A 64 -8.46 -1.76 2.28
CA GLU A 64 -7.35 -2.62 1.88
C GLU A 64 -6.69 -2.05 0.63
N GLU A 65 -5.37 -2.24 0.57
CA GLU A 65 -4.54 -1.85 -0.56
C GLU A 65 -3.64 -3.02 -0.96
N ALA A 66 -3.63 -3.33 -2.25
CA ALA A 66 -2.91 -4.43 -2.87
C ALA A 66 -1.90 -3.91 -3.89
N PHE A 67 -0.67 -4.42 -3.79
CA PHE A 67 0.45 -4.11 -4.67
C PHE A 67 0.88 -5.38 -5.40
N GLU A 68 0.83 -5.34 -6.72
CA GLU A 68 1.11 -6.48 -7.59
C GLU A 68 2.06 -6.07 -8.70
N VAL A 69 3.08 -6.89 -8.95
CA VAL A 69 3.90 -6.87 -10.16
C VAL A 69 3.64 -8.17 -10.90
N TYR A 70 3.26 -8.09 -12.17
CA TYR A 70 2.91 -9.25 -12.98
C TYR A 70 3.47 -9.15 -14.40
N ARG A 71 3.69 -10.29 -15.04
CA ARG A 71 4.08 -10.40 -16.45
C ARG A 71 2.84 -10.68 -17.30
N THR A 72 2.67 -9.95 -18.40
CA THR A 72 1.58 -10.22 -19.36
C THR A 72 1.92 -11.40 -20.26
N ALA A 73 0.92 -11.92 -20.99
CA ALA A 73 1.13 -13.00 -21.96
C ALA A 73 2.13 -12.60 -23.07
N GLU A 74 2.20 -11.31 -23.39
CA GLU A 74 3.14 -10.73 -24.37
C GLU A 74 4.53 -10.47 -23.77
N GLY A 75 4.78 -10.85 -22.51
CA GLY A 75 6.07 -10.73 -21.84
C GLY A 75 6.34 -9.38 -21.17
N ALA A 76 5.41 -8.43 -21.23
CA ALA A 76 5.58 -7.12 -20.59
C ALA A 76 5.46 -7.22 -19.07
N VAL A 77 6.32 -6.53 -18.32
CA VAL A 77 6.21 -6.42 -16.86
C VAL A 77 5.34 -5.21 -16.53
N ARG A 78 4.31 -5.41 -15.71
CA ARG A 78 3.37 -4.36 -15.29
C ARG A 78 3.25 -4.34 -13.77
N ALA A 79 3.07 -3.14 -13.23
CA ALA A 79 2.67 -2.94 -11.84
C ALA A 79 1.19 -2.57 -11.78
N ARG A 80 0.50 -3.08 -10.76
CA ARG A 80 -0.89 -2.74 -10.44
C ARG A 80 -0.99 -2.47 -8.95
N ILE A 81 -1.65 -1.35 -8.64
CA ILE A 81 -2.03 -0.98 -7.28
C ILE A 81 -3.55 -0.91 -7.25
N ARG A 82 -4.18 -1.63 -6.32
CA ARG A 82 -5.63 -1.60 -6.10
C ARG A 82 -5.88 -1.20 -4.66
N ALA A 83 -6.61 -0.11 -4.45
CA ALA A 83 -6.98 0.34 -3.12
C ALA A 83 -8.49 0.55 -3.07
N PHE A 84 -9.11 0.08 -1.99
CA PHE A 84 -10.49 0.40 -1.65
C PHE A 84 -10.56 0.83 -0.19
N SER A 85 -11.13 2.00 0.05
CA SER A 85 -11.20 2.63 1.36
C SER A 85 -12.57 3.26 1.59
N ARG A 86 -12.93 3.38 2.86
CA ARG A 86 -14.04 4.19 3.35
C ARG A 86 -13.52 5.06 4.50
N PRO A 87 -14.02 6.29 4.66
CA PRO A 87 -13.63 7.14 5.78
C PRO A 87 -13.86 6.46 7.13
N ALA A 88 -12.82 6.34 7.96
CA ALA A 88 -12.92 5.72 9.28
C ALA A 88 -13.40 6.69 10.38
N THR A 89 -13.37 8.01 10.12
CA THR A 89 -13.76 9.04 11.10
C THR A 89 -14.67 10.12 10.50
N LEU A 90 -15.44 10.80 11.37
CA LEU A 90 -16.29 11.93 10.99
C LEU A 90 -15.51 13.12 10.39
N LEU A 91 -14.24 13.28 10.78
CA LEU A 91 -13.31 14.27 10.22
C LEU A 91 -12.92 13.93 8.76
N THR A 92 -12.71 12.66 8.41
CA THR A 92 -12.42 12.27 7.02
C THR A 92 -13.64 12.34 6.10
N LYS A 93 -14.87 12.29 6.65
CA LYS A 93 -16.12 12.52 5.88
C LYS A 93 -16.22 13.93 5.27
N VAL A 94 -15.64 14.95 5.89
CA VAL A 94 -15.63 16.33 5.36
C VAL A 94 -14.46 16.54 4.37
N GLY A 95 -13.44 15.69 4.43
CA GLY A 95 -12.23 15.74 3.59
C GLY A 95 -12.22 14.81 2.38
N GLY A 96 -13.37 14.28 1.95
CA GLY A 96 -13.48 13.27 0.87
C GLY A 96 -12.63 13.53 -0.40
N PRO A 97 -12.60 14.75 -0.96
CA PRO A 97 -11.74 15.05 -2.13
C PRO A 97 -10.24 14.98 -1.82
N VAL A 98 -9.84 15.34 -0.60
CA VAL A 98 -8.44 15.35 -0.16
C VAL A 98 -7.91 13.92 -0.01
N ALA A 99 -8.75 12.99 0.47
CA ALA A 99 -8.39 11.58 0.57
C ALA A 99 -8.07 10.97 -0.80
N THR A 100 -8.88 11.25 -1.82
CA THR A 100 -8.64 10.81 -3.20
C THR A 100 -7.35 11.41 -3.78
N MET A 101 -7.10 12.71 -3.56
CA MET A 101 -5.86 13.35 -4.04
C MET A 101 -4.59 12.77 -3.39
N VAL A 102 -4.64 12.47 -2.09
CA VAL A 102 -3.51 11.82 -1.40
C VAL A 102 -3.28 10.42 -1.94
N GLN A 103 -4.35 9.66 -2.20
CA GLN A 103 -4.27 8.31 -2.76
C GLN A 103 -3.66 8.33 -4.18
N ASP A 104 -4.08 9.24 -5.04
CA ASP A 104 -3.53 9.39 -6.40
C ASP A 104 -2.06 9.80 -6.37
N TYR A 105 -1.71 10.76 -5.51
CA TYR A 105 -0.33 11.19 -5.31
C TYR A 105 0.58 10.05 -4.86
N MET A 106 0.12 9.25 -3.88
CA MET A 106 0.87 8.10 -3.37
C MET A 106 0.98 6.98 -4.40
N THR A 107 -0.09 6.71 -5.14
CA THR A 107 -0.09 5.77 -6.28
C THR A 107 0.98 6.15 -7.29
N GLY A 108 1.07 7.43 -7.67
CA GLY A 108 2.12 7.93 -8.56
C GLY A 108 3.53 7.83 -7.99
N ARG A 109 3.71 7.85 -6.66
CA ARG A 109 5.02 7.64 -6.02
C ARG A 109 5.40 6.16 -6.00
N TYR A 110 4.46 5.27 -5.70
CA TYR A 110 4.70 3.83 -5.74
C TYR A 110 5.03 3.36 -7.15
N LEU A 111 4.30 3.82 -8.18
CA LEU A 111 4.59 3.46 -9.56
C LEU A 111 5.99 3.91 -9.99
N ARG A 112 6.43 5.11 -9.58
CA ARG A 112 7.80 5.59 -9.82
C ARG A 112 8.85 4.78 -9.04
N ALA A 113 8.54 4.36 -7.82
CA ALA A 113 9.43 3.50 -7.04
C ALA A 113 9.64 2.13 -7.69
N LEU A 114 8.59 1.58 -8.33
CA LEU A 114 8.65 0.30 -9.04
C LEU A 114 9.37 0.37 -10.40
N GLN A 115 9.74 1.56 -10.87
CA GLN A 115 10.50 1.78 -12.11
C GLN A 115 12.02 1.88 -11.89
N LYS A 116 12.49 1.82 -10.65
CA LYS A 116 13.92 1.78 -10.30
C LYS A 116 14.41 0.35 -10.19
#